data_AF-A0A8T0WYA1-F1
#
_entry.id   AF-A0A8T0WYA1-F1
#
_cell.length_a   1.000
_cell.length_b   1.000
_cell.length_c   1.000
_cell.angle_alpha   90.00
_cell.angle_beta   90.00
_cell.angle_gamma   90.00
#
_symmetry.space_group_name_H-M   'P 1'
#
loop_
_entity.id
_entity.type
_entity.pdbx_description
1 polymer ?
#
loop_
_entity_poly.entity_id
_entity_poly.type
_entity_poly.pdbx_seq_one_letter_code
_entity_poly.pdbx_strand_id
1 'polypeptide(L)'
;MASPAPAPAPSSASRRRGSRPPSPTASSVGSSPAFPPRKRRRSLRPPPFLGLACYDGFYPATEPHPSAKRALALARKADFEYFFVPCVPEEEAWGWFPLDARDGRVLIQSKYFPDDLDGGDSPRPRFMNYAVCDPLFKRYVLLPPIPDDLTVNEGSLLDFGLCLAPSQEDEADTSFRVICVVRYKTKLVMFVFSSVTRQWGIATSSDWSSLGTEEPPNCYGLDCFDYVDGCFYWTVPSPDKILVLHALNMELSVINYAHRVEDSFRACIAVDREGTPGMLTVGEYLGNRQFRFSRIAKQSGHEHESPNERLSESIIRLPSYHNEYFTLGAAEGFIFLRGIPEDVEFEDSLSQDLYMEFEEVDYYSLNVKTAEFEMVCAMDMDKCYYSVCPYFRFSPPSAKKCV
;
A
#
# COMPACT_ATOMS: atom_id res chain seq x y z
N MET A 1 26.05 -96.41 5.43
CA MET A 1 25.88 -95.28 4.50
C MET A 1 25.47 -94.09 5.34
N ALA A 2 26.41 -93.27 5.81
CA ALA A 2 26.96 -92.07 5.15
C ALA A 2 25.86 -90.99 4.98
N SER A 3 25.99 -89.72 5.36
CA SER A 3 26.94 -88.88 6.11
C SER A 3 26.23 -87.51 6.37
N PRO A 4 26.80 -86.56 7.15
CA PRO A 4 26.05 -85.58 7.98
C PRO A 4 26.24 -84.07 7.62
N ALA A 5 25.59 -83.20 8.43
CA ALA A 5 25.86 -81.76 8.71
C ALA A 5 25.51 -80.70 7.62
N PRO A 6 25.22 -79.40 7.94
CA PRO A 6 25.66 -78.63 9.12
C PRO A 6 24.65 -77.67 9.83
N ALA A 7 25.12 -77.09 10.94
CA ALA A 7 24.55 -76.00 11.78
C ALA A 7 25.05 -74.59 11.31
N PRO A 8 24.99 -73.45 12.08
CA PRO A 8 24.02 -72.87 13.05
C PRO A 8 23.62 -71.38 12.73
N ALA A 9 22.89 -70.72 13.66
CA ALA A 9 22.30 -69.35 13.75
C ALA A 9 23.31 -68.14 13.61
N PRO A 10 23.00 -66.80 13.79
CA PRO A 10 21.86 -66.13 14.47
C PRO A 10 21.40 -64.72 13.93
N SER A 11 20.42 -64.10 14.62
CA SER A 11 20.46 -62.70 15.16
C SER A 11 19.12 -61.95 15.12
N SER A 12 18.75 -61.44 16.30
CA SER A 12 17.63 -60.56 16.62
C SER A 12 17.85 -59.12 16.13
N ALA A 13 16.81 -58.48 15.58
CA ALA A 13 16.66 -57.03 15.67
C ALA A 13 15.20 -56.58 15.45
N SER A 14 14.71 -55.81 16.40
CA SER A 14 13.44 -55.10 16.42
C SER A 14 13.30 -54.09 15.28
N ARG A 15 12.11 -53.97 14.68
CA ARG A 15 11.70 -52.76 13.95
C ARG A 15 10.28 -52.36 14.32
N ARG A 16 10.23 -51.34 15.20
CA ARG A 16 9.12 -50.40 15.37
C ARG A 16 8.58 -49.99 14.00
N ARG A 17 7.27 -50.10 13.78
CA ARG A 17 6.58 -49.29 12.77
C ARG A 17 5.76 -48.24 13.52
N GLY A 18 6.30 -47.03 13.51
CA GLY A 18 5.72 -45.86 14.15
C GLY A 18 4.35 -45.53 13.57
N SER A 19 3.49 -45.08 14.47
CA SER A 19 2.29 -44.31 14.20
C SER A 19 2.61 -43.17 13.23
N ARG A 20 1.86 -43.14 12.14
CA ARG A 20 1.86 -42.05 11.16
C ARG A 20 1.12 -40.85 11.81
N PRO A 21 1.70 -39.65 11.91
CA PRO A 21 0.95 -38.49 12.36
C PRO A 21 -0.11 -38.11 11.30
N PRO A 22 -1.26 -37.55 11.70
CA PRO A 22 -2.26 -37.08 10.76
C PRO A 22 -1.70 -35.93 9.92
N SER A 23 -1.94 -36.00 8.62
CA SER A 23 -1.62 -34.93 7.66
C SER A 23 -2.37 -33.66 8.04
N PRO A 24 -1.76 -32.46 7.97
CA PRO A 24 -2.50 -31.22 8.14
C PRO A 24 -3.47 -31.09 6.97
N THR A 25 -4.74 -30.96 7.30
CA THR A 25 -5.83 -30.59 6.42
C THR A 25 -5.45 -29.29 5.72
N ALA A 26 -5.22 -29.34 4.41
CA ALA A 26 -5.12 -28.14 3.60
C ALA A 26 -6.47 -27.42 3.68
N SER A 27 -6.52 -26.28 4.37
CA SER A 27 -7.63 -25.34 4.20
C SER A 27 -7.63 -24.92 2.74
N SER A 28 -8.73 -25.20 2.05
CA SER A 28 -8.88 -24.86 0.63
C SER A 28 -9.00 -23.34 0.50
N VAL A 29 -7.88 -22.66 0.26
CA VAL A 29 -7.89 -21.24 -0.13
C VAL A 29 -8.59 -21.14 -1.48
N GLY A 30 -9.80 -20.56 -1.49
CA GLY A 30 -10.57 -20.29 -2.70
C GLY A 30 -9.80 -19.33 -3.60
N SER A 31 -9.47 -19.76 -4.82
CA SER A 31 -8.82 -18.90 -5.82
C SER A 31 -9.54 -19.01 -7.16
N SER A 32 -9.79 -17.87 -7.80
CA SER A 32 -10.26 -17.79 -9.19
C SER A 32 -9.12 -18.08 -10.20
N PRO A 33 -9.39 -18.27 -11.50
CA PRO A 33 -8.36 -18.60 -12.50
C PRO A 33 -7.15 -17.65 -12.44
N ALA A 34 -5.95 -18.21 -12.65
CA ALA A 34 -4.67 -17.53 -12.52
C ALA A 34 -4.63 -16.17 -13.27
N PHE A 35 -3.93 -15.17 -12.72
CA PHE A 35 -3.74 -13.86 -13.38
C PHE A 35 -3.17 -14.03 -14.80
N PRO A 36 -3.51 -13.18 -15.78
CA PRO A 36 -2.95 -13.29 -17.12
C PRO A 36 -1.49 -12.79 -17.11
N PRO A 37 -0.60 -13.36 -17.93
CA PRO A 37 0.78 -12.94 -17.96
C PRO A 37 0.92 -11.48 -18.42
N ARG A 38 1.53 -10.64 -17.59
CA ARG A 38 1.90 -9.26 -17.87
C ARG A 38 3.27 -9.16 -18.52
N LYS A 39 3.28 -9.09 -19.85
CA LYS A 39 4.49 -8.66 -20.58
C LYS A 39 4.79 -7.20 -20.27
N ARG A 40 5.68 -6.94 -19.31
CA ARG A 40 6.40 -5.67 -19.22
C ARG A 40 7.42 -5.67 -20.37
N ARG A 41 6.98 -5.35 -21.59
CA ARG A 41 7.92 -4.62 -22.46
C ARG A 41 8.31 -3.40 -21.65
N ARG A 42 9.60 -3.08 -21.54
CA ARG A 42 10.06 -1.76 -21.10
C ARG A 42 9.43 -0.73 -22.03
N SER A 43 8.17 -0.39 -21.76
CA SER A 43 7.53 0.79 -22.30
C SER A 43 8.34 1.91 -21.70
N LEU A 44 8.99 2.72 -22.55
CA LEU A 44 9.66 3.94 -22.10
C LEU A 44 8.69 4.86 -21.33
N ARG A 45 7.38 4.64 -21.44
CA ARG A 45 6.35 5.47 -20.82
C ARG A 45 5.79 4.78 -19.58
N PRO A 46 5.67 5.49 -18.43
CA PRO A 46 4.90 5.06 -17.27
C PRO A 46 3.46 4.64 -17.61
N PRO A 47 2.84 3.74 -16.82
CA PRO A 47 1.42 3.46 -16.95
C PRO A 47 0.61 4.75 -16.75
N PRO A 48 -0.45 4.99 -17.54
CA PRO A 48 -1.29 6.16 -17.32
C PRO A 48 -2.04 6.02 -15.99
N PHE A 49 -2.17 7.13 -15.27
CA PHE A 49 -3.11 7.27 -14.16
C PHE A 49 -4.54 7.18 -14.71
N LEU A 50 -5.42 6.42 -14.07
CA LEU A 50 -6.79 6.19 -14.53
C LEU A 50 -7.86 6.64 -13.54
N GLY A 51 -7.53 6.90 -12.27
CA GLY A 51 -8.51 7.29 -11.27
C GLY A 51 -8.15 6.79 -9.88
N LEU A 52 -9.05 7.03 -8.93
CA LEU A 52 -8.87 6.72 -7.52
C LEU A 52 -9.77 5.54 -7.15
N ALA A 53 -9.19 4.46 -6.63
CA ALA A 53 -9.94 3.42 -5.94
C ALA A 53 -10.12 3.86 -4.49
N CYS A 54 -11.38 3.97 -4.07
CA CYS A 54 -11.79 4.50 -2.79
C CYS A 54 -12.60 3.47 -2.00
N TYR A 55 -13.05 3.84 -0.81
CA TYR A 55 -13.75 2.95 0.09
C TYR A 55 -15.01 2.33 -0.53
N ASP A 56 -15.77 3.07 -1.34
CA ASP A 56 -17.06 2.68 -1.90
C ASP A 56 -17.01 2.31 -3.40
N GLY A 57 -15.86 2.41 -4.06
CA GLY A 57 -15.76 2.10 -5.48
C GLY A 57 -14.58 2.76 -6.17
N PHE A 58 -14.77 3.10 -7.44
CA PHE A 58 -13.73 3.70 -8.29
C PHE A 58 -14.20 4.97 -8.96
N TYR A 59 -13.43 6.02 -8.74
CA TYR A 59 -13.65 7.35 -9.31
C TYR A 59 -12.69 7.55 -10.46
N PRO A 60 -13.17 7.43 -11.72
CA PRO A 60 -12.33 7.64 -12.88
C PRO A 60 -11.89 9.10 -12.94
N ALA A 61 -10.69 9.34 -13.46
CA ALA A 61 -10.31 10.70 -13.86
C ALA A 61 -11.35 11.24 -14.87
N THR A 62 -11.85 12.46 -14.67
CA THR A 62 -12.88 13.11 -15.49
C THR A 62 -12.28 14.18 -16.39
N GLU A 63 -13.04 14.65 -17.39
CA GLU A 63 -12.58 15.80 -18.19
C GLU A 63 -12.36 17.02 -17.28
N PRO A 64 -11.31 17.83 -17.49
CA PRO A 64 -10.42 17.87 -18.66
C PRO A 64 -9.17 16.96 -18.57
N HIS A 65 -9.05 16.07 -17.58
CA HIS A 65 -7.85 15.26 -17.37
C HIS A 65 -7.50 14.39 -18.60
N PRO A 66 -6.21 14.30 -19.02
CA PRO A 66 -5.81 13.61 -20.26
C PRO A 66 -6.23 12.13 -20.35
N SER A 67 -6.33 11.45 -19.20
CA SER A 67 -6.73 10.05 -19.13
C SER A 67 -8.25 9.81 -19.14
N ALA A 68 -9.10 10.84 -19.14
CA ALA A 68 -10.53 10.71 -18.86
C ALA A 68 -11.26 9.64 -19.72
N LYS A 69 -11.00 9.62 -21.03
CA LYS A 69 -11.59 8.61 -21.93
C LYS A 69 -11.18 7.18 -21.58
N ARG A 70 -9.93 6.97 -21.16
CA ARG A 70 -9.42 5.64 -20.77
C ARG A 70 -9.92 5.24 -19.39
N ALA A 71 -9.96 6.19 -18.46
CA ALA A 71 -10.49 6.05 -17.12
C ALA A 71 -11.96 5.58 -17.15
N LEU A 72 -12.80 6.27 -17.92
CA LEU A 72 -14.20 5.92 -18.09
C LEU A 72 -14.39 4.55 -18.76
N ALA A 73 -13.58 4.22 -19.77
CA ALA A 73 -13.62 2.91 -20.40
C ALA A 73 -13.21 1.78 -19.44
N LEU A 74 -12.27 2.04 -18.53
CA LEU A 74 -11.91 1.11 -17.45
C LEU A 74 -13.08 0.94 -16.48
N ALA A 75 -13.63 2.04 -15.96
CA ALA A 75 -14.72 2.04 -14.97
C ALA A 75 -15.93 1.24 -15.45
N ARG A 76 -16.27 1.30 -16.75
CA ARG A 76 -17.38 0.53 -17.34
C ARG A 76 -17.15 -0.98 -17.42
N LYS A 77 -15.89 -1.44 -17.34
CA LYS A 77 -15.52 -2.84 -17.58
C LYS A 77 -15.01 -3.53 -16.32
N ALA A 78 -14.28 -2.80 -15.49
CA ALA A 78 -13.75 -3.28 -14.23
C ALA A 78 -14.82 -3.27 -13.15
N ASP A 79 -14.64 -4.12 -12.15
CA ASP A 79 -15.51 -4.22 -10.99
C ASP A 79 -14.70 -3.82 -9.76
N PHE A 80 -14.85 -2.56 -9.34
CA PHE A 80 -14.18 -2.02 -8.15
C PHE A 80 -15.05 -2.06 -6.90
N GLU A 81 -16.24 -2.66 -7.00
CA GLU A 81 -17.08 -3.04 -5.85
C GLU A 81 -16.68 -4.43 -5.32
N TYR A 82 -15.80 -5.12 -6.06
CA TYR A 82 -15.17 -6.38 -5.69
C TYR A 82 -16.15 -7.54 -5.46
N PHE A 83 -17.35 -7.50 -6.05
CA PHE A 83 -18.37 -8.54 -5.89
C PHE A 83 -17.96 -9.92 -6.40
N PHE A 84 -16.91 -10.01 -7.22
CA PHE A 84 -16.33 -11.26 -7.67
C PHE A 84 -15.43 -11.93 -6.62
N VAL A 85 -15.10 -11.23 -5.52
CA VAL A 85 -14.39 -11.77 -4.36
C VAL A 85 -15.43 -12.37 -3.42
N PRO A 86 -15.19 -13.56 -2.83
CA PRO A 86 -16.14 -14.18 -1.91
C PRO A 86 -16.54 -13.21 -0.81
N CYS A 87 -17.85 -13.12 -0.56
CA CYS A 87 -18.34 -12.37 0.58
C CYS A 87 -17.79 -12.99 1.87
N VAL A 88 -17.30 -12.13 2.74
CA VAL A 88 -17.12 -12.46 4.15
C VAL A 88 -18.54 -12.49 4.75
N PRO A 89 -18.84 -13.39 5.71
CA PRO A 89 -20.16 -13.42 6.34
C PRO A 89 -20.60 -12.02 6.80
N GLU A 90 -21.86 -11.65 6.58
CA GLU A 90 -22.36 -10.30 6.90
C GLU A 90 -22.26 -9.97 8.40
N GLU A 91 -22.22 -10.99 9.26
CA GLU A 91 -21.96 -10.86 10.70
C GLU A 91 -20.53 -10.36 11.00
N GLU A 92 -19.60 -10.53 10.06
CA GLU A 92 -18.19 -10.15 10.19
C GLU A 92 -17.84 -8.93 9.34
N ALA A 93 -18.31 -8.84 8.09
CA ALA A 93 -18.01 -7.71 7.22
C ALA A 93 -19.07 -7.48 6.15
N TRP A 94 -19.23 -6.23 5.74
CA TRP A 94 -20.26 -5.82 4.77
C TRP A 94 -19.70 -5.47 3.38
N GLY A 95 -18.39 -5.63 3.17
CA GLY A 95 -17.79 -5.43 1.85
C GLY A 95 -16.26 -5.43 1.87
N TRP A 96 -15.69 -4.91 0.79
CA TRP A 96 -14.24 -4.81 0.59
C TRP A 96 -13.85 -3.37 0.30
N PHE A 97 -12.70 -2.94 0.80
CA PHE A 97 -12.12 -1.63 0.47
C PHE A 97 -10.64 -1.75 0.09
N PRO A 98 -10.12 -0.87 -0.79
CA PRO A 98 -8.74 -0.91 -1.22
C PRO A 98 -7.78 -0.36 -0.16
N LEU A 99 -6.67 -1.06 0.04
CA LEU A 99 -5.53 -0.60 0.84
C LEU A 99 -4.41 -0.07 -0.05
N ASP A 100 -4.22 -0.68 -1.22
CA ASP A 100 -3.14 -0.35 -2.11
C ASP A 100 -3.40 -0.82 -3.54
N ALA A 101 -2.89 -0.08 -4.52
CA ALA A 101 -3.04 -0.41 -5.93
C ALA A 101 -1.71 -0.28 -6.67
N ARG A 102 -1.21 -1.39 -7.20
CA ARG A 102 0.02 -1.43 -8.01
C ARG A 102 -0.10 -2.40 -9.13
N ASP A 103 0.53 -2.05 -10.25
CA ASP A 103 0.52 -2.83 -11.46
C ASP A 103 -0.91 -3.32 -11.73
N GLY A 104 -1.91 -2.44 -11.83
CA GLY A 104 -3.31 -2.81 -12.08
C GLY A 104 -3.95 -3.89 -11.17
N ARG A 105 -3.31 -4.27 -10.07
CA ARG A 105 -3.88 -5.12 -9.02
C ARG A 105 -4.23 -4.22 -7.85
N VAL A 106 -5.19 -4.67 -7.06
CA VAL A 106 -5.64 -3.97 -5.86
C VAL A 106 -5.54 -4.95 -4.70
N LEU A 107 -4.85 -4.55 -3.65
CA LEU A 107 -4.92 -5.19 -2.35
C LEU A 107 -6.14 -4.62 -1.63
N ILE A 108 -7.04 -5.49 -1.20
CA ILE A 108 -8.28 -5.14 -0.52
C ILE A 108 -8.35 -5.79 0.85
N GLN A 109 -9.04 -5.13 1.77
CA GLN A 109 -9.35 -5.58 3.12
C GLN A 109 -10.87 -5.59 3.31
N SER A 110 -11.37 -6.52 4.10
CA SER A 110 -12.80 -6.57 4.45
C SER A 110 -13.20 -5.42 5.37
N LYS A 111 -14.40 -4.88 5.17
CA LYS A 111 -15.01 -3.78 5.93
C LYS A 111 -15.76 -4.34 7.15
N TYR A 112 -15.20 -4.17 8.34
CA TYR A 112 -15.83 -4.64 9.59
C TYR A 112 -16.79 -3.60 10.19
N PHE A 113 -17.78 -4.07 10.95
CA PHE A 113 -18.54 -3.22 11.86
C PHE A 113 -17.66 -2.84 13.06
N PRO A 114 -17.65 -1.56 13.50
CA PRO A 114 -17.04 -1.18 14.76
C PRO A 114 -17.95 -1.61 15.92
N ASP A 115 -18.11 -2.91 16.13
CA ASP A 115 -18.80 -3.43 17.31
C ASP A 115 -17.79 -3.61 18.44
N ASP A 116 -18.00 -2.83 19.51
CA ASP A 116 -17.32 -2.79 20.81
C ASP A 116 -15.90 -2.17 20.86
N LEU A 117 -15.85 -0.84 20.71
CA LEU A 117 -14.77 0.03 21.23
C LEU A 117 -14.86 0.22 22.75
N ASP A 118 -15.25 -0.80 23.52
CA ASP A 118 -15.24 -0.72 24.99
C ASP A 118 -13.97 -1.41 25.53
N GLY A 119 -12.87 -0.66 25.52
CA GLY A 119 -11.72 -0.86 26.39
C GLY A 119 -10.99 -2.20 26.33
N GLY A 120 -10.09 -2.37 25.33
CA GLY A 120 -8.96 -3.31 25.43
C GLY A 120 -8.63 -4.01 24.11
N ASP A 121 -7.39 -3.81 23.64
CA ASP A 121 -6.79 -4.41 22.44
C ASP A 121 -7.57 -4.20 21.13
N SER A 122 -7.10 -3.22 20.35
CA SER A 122 -7.41 -3.03 18.93
C SER A 122 -7.43 -4.36 18.14
N PRO A 123 -8.23 -4.46 17.07
CA PRO A 123 -8.49 -5.74 16.41
C PRO A 123 -7.18 -6.40 15.97
N ARG A 124 -6.95 -7.59 16.52
CA ARG A 124 -5.76 -8.42 16.26
C ARG A 124 -5.62 -8.66 14.74
N PRO A 125 -4.38 -8.71 14.19
CA PRO A 125 -4.10 -8.91 12.76
C PRO A 125 -4.66 -10.22 12.16
N ARG A 126 -5.24 -11.07 13.01
CA ARG A 126 -5.84 -12.37 12.70
C ARG A 126 -7.27 -12.29 12.16
N PHE A 127 -7.96 -11.17 12.34
CA PHE A 127 -9.39 -11.04 12.02
C PHE A 127 -9.70 -10.29 10.74
N MET A 128 -8.70 -9.79 10.01
CA MET A 128 -8.92 -9.05 8.77
C MET A 128 -8.73 -9.99 7.58
N ASN A 129 -9.79 -10.23 6.80
CA ASN A 129 -9.67 -10.96 5.54
C ASN A 129 -9.04 -10.02 4.49
N TYR A 130 -8.08 -10.52 3.74
CA TYR A 130 -7.41 -9.77 2.69
C TYR A 130 -7.47 -10.52 1.37
N ALA A 131 -7.50 -9.77 0.27
CA ALA A 131 -7.36 -10.34 -1.06
C ALA A 131 -6.51 -9.44 -1.94
N VAL A 132 -5.81 -10.05 -2.90
CA VAL A 132 -5.26 -9.33 -4.04
C VAL A 132 -6.12 -9.64 -5.25
N CYS A 133 -6.63 -8.61 -5.90
CA CYS A 133 -7.55 -8.75 -7.01
C CYS A 133 -7.10 -7.97 -8.26
N ASP A 134 -7.62 -8.36 -9.41
CA ASP A 134 -7.56 -7.59 -10.66
C ASP A 134 -9.00 -7.24 -11.04
N PRO A 135 -9.47 -6.02 -10.71
CA PRO A 135 -10.83 -5.55 -10.97
C PRO A 135 -11.26 -5.67 -12.44
N LEU A 136 -10.32 -5.49 -13.38
CA LEU A 136 -10.60 -5.52 -14.81
C LEU A 136 -10.92 -6.94 -15.31
N PHE A 137 -10.25 -7.94 -14.73
CA PHE A 137 -10.41 -9.34 -15.13
C PHE A 137 -11.21 -10.17 -14.12
N LYS A 138 -11.69 -9.55 -13.04
CA LYS A 138 -12.48 -10.18 -11.98
C LYS A 138 -11.80 -11.43 -11.41
N ARG A 139 -10.50 -11.32 -11.13
CA ARG A 139 -9.67 -12.39 -10.56
C ARG A 139 -9.20 -11.99 -9.19
N TYR A 140 -9.11 -12.94 -8.28
CA TYR A 140 -8.67 -12.70 -6.92
C TYR A 140 -7.86 -13.87 -6.38
N VAL A 141 -7.06 -13.56 -5.37
CA VAL A 141 -6.41 -14.50 -4.47
C VAL A 141 -6.66 -14.02 -3.05
N LEU A 142 -7.35 -14.84 -2.27
CA LEU A 142 -7.48 -14.61 -0.83
C LEU A 142 -6.13 -14.87 -0.16
N LEU A 143 -5.74 -13.99 0.74
CA LEU A 143 -4.54 -14.17 1.53
C LEU A 143 -4.88 -15.04 2.76
N PRO A 144 -4.07 -16.06 3.07
CA PRO A 144 -4.22 -16.76 4.34
C PRO A 144 -3.91 -15.80 5.50
N PRO A 145 -4.41 -16.06 6.71
CA PRO A 145 -3.98 -15.32 7.89
C PRO A 145 -2.47 -15.49 8.10
N ILE A 146 -1.84 -14.49 8.72
CA ILE A 146 -0.43 -14.59 9.11
C ILE A 146 -0.32 -15.70 10.18
N PRO A 147 0.50 -16.75 9.96
CA PRO A 147 0.60 -17.88 10.87
C PRO A 147 1.02 -17.48 12.29
N ASP A 148 0.41 -18.13 13.29
CA ASP A 148 0.63 -17.81 14.70
C ASP A 148 2.10 -17.98 15.10
N ASP A 149 2.76 -19.04 14.64
CA ASP A 149 4.16 -19.35 14.89
C ASP A 149 5.11 -18.23 14.45
N LEU A 150 4.73 -17.44 13.45
CA LEU A 150 5.50 -16.27 13.02
C LEU A 150 5.35 -15.07 13.97
N THR A 151 4.36 -15.08 14.87
CA THR A 151 4.00 -13.96 15.77
C THR A 151 4.20 -14.26 17.27
N VAL A 152 4.52 -15.51 17.64
CA VAL A 152 4.48 -16.03 19.03
C VAL A 152 5.46 -15.35 20.01
N ASN A 153 6.43 -14.55 19.55
CA ASN A 153 7.46 -13.95 20.40
C ASN A 153 7.62 -12.43 20.22
N GLU A 154 6.63 -11.74 19.66
CA GLU A 154 6.89 -10.40 19.12
C GLU A 154 6.49 -9.23 20.03
N GLY A 155 5.93 -9.52 21.21
CA GLY A 155 5.58 -8.52 22.23
C GLY A 155 4.26 -7.81 21.94
N SER A 156 4.09 -6.60 22.46
CA SER A 156 2.89 -5.79 22.25
C SER A 156 2.87 -5.22 20.84
N LEU A 157 1.92 -5.66 20.03
CA LEU A 157 1.62 -5.06 18.72
C LEU A 157 1.10 -3.64 18.93
N LEU A 158 1.59 -2.68 18.13
CA LEU A 158 1.12 -1.30 18.14
C LEU A 158 0.28 -1.01 16.90
N ASP A 159 0.85 -1.23 15.72
CA ASP A 159 0.19 -1.01 14.43
C ASP A 159 0.76 -1.96 13.37
N PHE A 160 0.12 -2.00 12.20
CA PHE A 160 0.61 -2.69 11.02
C PHE A 160 0.07 -2.01 9.77
N GLY A 161 0.63 -2.33 8.61
CA GLY A 161 0.12 -1.91 7.30
C GLY A 161 0.48 -2.93 6.22
N LEU A 162 -0.35 -3.07 5.20
CA LEU A 162 -0.10 -4.00 4.10
C LEU A 162 0.02 -3.28 2.75
N CYS A 163 0.92 -3.78 1.91
CA CYS A 163 1.13 -3.23 0.57
C CYS A 163 1.49 -4.31 -0.46
N LEU A 164 1.21 -4.03 -1.72
CA LEU A 164 1.69 -4.83 -2.84
C LEU A 164 3.17 -4.55 -3.06
N ALA A 165 3.98 -5.61 -3.03
CA ALA A 165 5.36 -5.54 -3.45
C ALA A 165 5.45 -5.28 -4.97
N PRO A 166 6.49 -4.58 -5.45
CA PRO A 166 6.72 -4.44 -6.88
C PRO A 166 7.03 -5.79 -7.54
N SER A 167 6.47 -5.99 -8.74
CA SER A 167 6.79 -7.14 -9.58
C SER A 167 8.27 -7.14 -9.96
N GLN A 168 8.95 -8.27 -9.75
CA GLN A 168 10.35 -8.44 -10.18
C GLN A 168 10.44 -8.79 -11.67
N GLU A 169 11.57 -8.49 -12.31
CA GLU A 169 11.82 -8.91 -13.71
C GLU A 169 11.86 -10.44 -13.84
N ASP A 170 12.31 -11.15 -12.79
CA ASP A 170 12.41 -12.62 -12.75
C ASP A 170 11.13 -13.32 -12.24
N GLU A 171 10.16 -12.54 -11.75
CA GLU A 171 8.90 -13.10 -11.29
C GLU A 171 8.05 -13.51 -12.49
N ALA A 172 7.35 -14.65 -12.37
CA ALA A 172 6.38 -15.02 -13.39
C ALA A 172 5.42 -13.85 -13.59
N ASP A 173 5.10 -13.55 -14.83
CA ASP A 173 4.21 -12.46 -15.27
C ASP A 173 2.84 -12.37 -14.52
N THR A 174 2.50 -13.39 -13.73
CA THR A 174 1.26 -13.58 -12.97
C THR A 174 1.45 -13.60 -11.45
N SER A 175 2.69 -13.71 -10.93
CA SER A 175 2.95 -13.72 -9.48
C SER A 175 2.90 -12.33 -8.88
N PHE A 176 2.72 -12.28 -7.57
CA PHE A 176 2.89 -11.09 -6.74
C PHE A 176 3.36 -11.51 -5.36
N ARG A 177 3.85 -10.50 -4.63
CA ARG A 177 4.04 -10.56 -3.20
C ARG A 177 3.23 -9.47 -2.50
N VAL A 178 2.84 -9.75 -1.26
CA VAL A 178 2.23 -8.78 -0.34
C VAL A 178 3.18 -8.64 0.83
N ILE A 179 3.51 -7.41 1.20
CA ILE A 179 4.33 -7.10 2.37
C ILE A 179 3.37 -6.65 3.47
N CYS A 180 3.48 -7.27 4.64
CA CYS A 180 2.85 -6.80 5.86
C CYS A 180 3.96 -6.25 6.76
N VAL A 181 3.87 -4.96 7.03
CA VAL A 181 4.80 -4.21 7.87
C VAL A 181 4.16 -4.12 9.25
N VAL A 182 4.80 -4.70 10.26
CA VAL A 182 4.24 -4.82 11.59
C VAL A 182 5.13 -4.09 12.59
N ARG A 183 4.54 -3.18 13.35
CA ARG A 183 5.20 -2.46 14.43
C ARG A 183 4.84 -3.06 15.76
N TYR A 184 5.86 -3.59 16.41
CA TYR A 184 5.82 -3.90 17.82
C TYR A 184 6.45 -2.75 18.60
N LYS A 185 6.19 -2.74 19.91
CA LYS A 185 6.77 -1.77 20.83
C LYS A 185 8.28 -1.58 20.63
N THR A 186 9.02 -2.68 20.54
CA THR A 186 10.50 -2.63 20.50
C THR A 186 11.11 -2.80 19.12
N LYS A 187 10.34 -3.24 18.12
CA LYS A 187 10.87 -3.67 16.83
C LYS A 187 9.87 -3.56 15.69
N LEU A 188 10.38 -3.56 14.47
CA LEU A 188 9.63 -3.70 13.22
C LEU A 188 9.87 -5.09 12.62
N VAL A 189 8.80 -5.73 12.14
CA VAL A 189 8.85 -7.05 11.51
C VAL A 189 8.13 -6.99 10.19
N MET A 190 8.74 -7.59 9.16
CA MET A 190 8.18 -7.64 7.82
C MET A 190 7.81 -9.07 7.46
N PHE A 191 6.53 -9.31 7.21
CA PHE A 191 6.05 -10.56 6.64
C PHE A 191 5.83 -10.39 5.15
N VAL A 192 6.19 -11.41 4.37
CA VAL A 192 6.00 -11.41 2.92
C VAL A 192 5.20 -12.63 2.54
N PHE A 193 4.03 -12.40 1.96
CA PHE A 193 3.26 -13.41 1.27
C PHE A 193 3.76 -13.54 -0.15
N SER A 194 3.91 -14.77 -0.65
CA SER A 194 4.15 -15.04 -2.06
C SER A 194 2.97 -15.77 -2.68
N SER A 195 2.49 -15.26 -3.82
CA SER A 195 1.42 -15.94 -4.57
C SER A 195 1.85 -17.28 -5.16
N VAL A 196 3.17 -17.50 -5.29
CA VAL A 196 3.75 -18.74 -5.84
C VAL A 196 3.69 -19.85 -4.79
N THR A 197 4.17 -19.57 -3.58
CA THR A 197 4.18 -20.54 -2.47
C THR A 197 2.85 -20.57 -1.72
N ARG A 198 2.03 -19.52 -1.85
CA ARG A 198 0.80 -19.27 -1.10
C ARG A 198 1.02 -19.27 0.42
N GLN A 199 2.19 -18.82 0.84
CA GLN A 199 2.61 -18.81 2.24
C GLN A 199 3.18 -17.45 2.61
N TRP A 200 2.99 -17.09 3.88
CA TRP A 200 3.71 -16.02 4.55
C TRP A 200 5.07 -16.52 5.02
N GLY A 201 6.07 -15.64 4.99
CA GLY A 201 7.36 -15.85 5.64
C GLY A 201 7.87 -14.55 6.24
N ILE A 202 8.76 -14.65 7.22
CA ILE A 202 9.48 -13.49 7.76
C ILE A 202 10.56 -13.10 6.77
N ALA A 203 10.56 -11.85 6.33
CA ALA A 203 11.60 -11.31 5.46
C ALA A 203 12.70 -10.60 6.27
N THR A 204 12.31 -9.78 7.23
CA THR A 204 13.26 -9.09 8.12
C THR A 204 12.62 -8.75 9.46
N SER A 205 13.48 -8.50 10.45
CA SER A 205 13.12 -7.98 11.76
C SER A 205 14.21 -7.02 12.20
N SER A 206 13.86 -5.80 12.58
CA SER A 206 14.81 -4.77 12.99
C SER A 206 14.33 -4.06 14.25
N ASP A 207 15.19 -3.98 15.24
CA ASP A 207 14.93 -3.19 16.44
C ASP A 207 15.16 -1.70 16.14
N TRP A 208 14.47 -0.80 16.85
CA TRP A 208 14.63 0.64 16.65
C TRP A 208 16.09 1.11 16.85
N SER A 209 16.79 0.51 17.81
CA SER A 209 18.21 0.79 18.06
C SER A 209 19.10 0.42 16.87
N SER A 210 18.79 -0.68 16.16
CA SER A 210 19.53 -1.09 14.95
C SER A 210 19.32 -0.12 13.78
N LEU A 211 18.19 0.57 13.76
CA LEU A 211 17.87 1.62 12.80
C LEU A 211 18.44 3.00 13.22
N GLY A 212 19.18 3.07 14.34
CA GLY A 212 19.73 4.33 14.85
C GLY A 212 18.65 5.30 15.34
N THR A 213 17.50 4.78 15.79
CA THR A 213 16.39 5.61 16.28
C THR A 213 15.84 5.12 17.62
N GLU A 214 15.22 6.04 18.36
CA GLU A 214 14.45 5.71 19.55
C GLU A 214 13.05 5.20 19.16
N GLU A 215 12.37 4.58 20.13
CA GLU A 215 10.98 4.15 19.96
C GLU A 215 10.10 5.37 19.65
N PRO A 216 9.42 5.38 18.50
CA PRO A 216 8.58 6.50 18.12
C PRO A 216 7.30 6.56 18.97
N PRO A 217 6.71 7.75 19.17
CA PRO A 217 5.48 7.91 19.93
C PRO A 217 4.32 7.14 19.27
N ASN A 218 3.36 6.71 20.09
CA ASN A 218 2.25 5.85 19.68
C ASN A 218 1.08 6.65 19.07
N CYS A 219 1.38 7.51 18.10
CA CYS A 219 0.41 8.50 17.60
C CYS A 219 -0.06 8.24 16.17
N TYR A 220 0.61 7.35 15.42
CA TYR A 220 0.42 7.25 13.98
C TYR A 220 0.75 5.86 13.42
N GLY A 221 -0.10 5.35 12.52
CA GLY A 221 -0.05 4.00 11.95
C GLY A 221 0.76 3.84 10.66
N LEU A 222 1.11 2.60 10.32
CA LEU A 222 1.88 2.19 9.13
C LEU A 222 1.05 2.07 7.83
N ASP A 223 -0.25 2.33 7.88
CA ASP A 223 -1.18 2.21 6.74
C ASP A 223 -0.94 3.27 5.64
N CYS A 224 -0.18 4.31 5.96
CA CYS A 224 0.08 5.45 5.09
C CYS A 224 1.55 5.49 4.64
N PHE A 225 1.82 5.00 3.43
CA PHE A 225 3.16 5.00 2.83
C PHE A 225 3.16 5.50 1.39
N ASP A 226 4.34 5.90 0.92
CA ASP A 226 4.59 6.24 -0.47
C ASP A 226 5.57 5.23 -1.07
N TYR A 227 5.29 4.75 -2.29
CA TYR A 227 6.17 3.82 -2.98
C TYR A 227 6.85 4.50 -4.16
N VAL A 228 8.18 4.56 -4.11
CA VAL A 228 8.96 5.23 -5.14
C VAL A 228 10.31 4.56 -5.35
N ASP A 229 10.70 4.39 -6.61
CA ASP A 229 12.04 3.90 -7.00
C ASP A 229 12.49 2.64 -6.24
N GLY A 230 11.59 1.66 -6.12
CA GLY A 230 11.88 0.38 -5.46
C GLY A 230 11.81 0.42 -3.93
N CYS A 231 11.49 1.57 -3.32
CA CYS A 231 11.41 1.73 -1.88
C CYS A 231 10.02 2.17 -1.42
N PHE A 232 9.64 1.71 -0.24
CA PHE A 232 8.52 2.26 0.51
C PHE A 232 9.02 3.27 1.52
N TYR A 233 8.28 4.35 1.70
CA TYR A 233 8.61 5.43 2.61
C TYR A 233 7.44 5.74 3.52
N TRP A 234 7.73 5.91 4.81
CA TRP A 234 6.80 6.41 5.80
C TRP A 234 7.40 7.65 6.46
N THR A 235 6.69 8.77 6.39
CA THR A 235 7.05 10.03 7.09
C THR A 235 6.55 10.03 8.54
N VAL A 236 6.25 8.84 9.02
CA VAL A 236 5.53 8.47 10.22
C VAL A 236 6.20 7.17 10.66
N PRO A 237 6.43 6.90 11.96
CA PRO A 237 5.83 7.53 13.14
C PRO A 237 6.63 8.65 13.85
N SER A 238 7.81 9.01 13.35
CA SER A 238 8.60 10.13 13.90
C SER A 238 8.47 11.38 13.02
N PRO A 239 8.20 12.57 13.59
CA PRO A 239 7.95 13.79 12.82
C PRO A 239 9.19 14.33 12.09
N ASP A 240 10.37 13.87 12.48
CA ASP A 240 11.68 14.30 11.98
C ASP A 240 12.47 13.16 11.32
N LYS A 241 11.81 12.04 10.99
CA LYS A 241 12.47 10.89 10.35
C LYS A 241 11.55 10.24 9.33
N ILE A 242 12.17 9.68 8.29
CA ILE A 242 11.51 8.94 7.24
C ILE A 242 12.01 7.50 7.34
N LEU A 243 11.11 6.57 7.62
CA LEU A 243 11.39 5.13 7.54
C LEU A 243 11.40 4.73 6.07
N VAL A 244 12.40 3.95 5.66
CA VAL A 244 12.56 3.47 4.29
C VAL A 244 12.65 1.95 4.31
N LEU A 245 11.87 1.28 3.47
CA LEU A 245 11.98 -0.15 3.20
C LEU A 245 12.36 -0.35 1.73
N HIS A 246 13.53 -0.94 1.49
CA HIS A 246 13.92 -1.36 0.14
C HIS A 246 13.17 -2.65 -0.24
N ALA A 247 12.26 -2.58 -1.22
CA ALA A 247 11.29 -3.65 -1.50
C ALA A 247 11.92 -4.93 -2.07
N LEU A 248 13.15 -4.86 -2.60
CA LEU A 248 13.86 -6.02 -3.15
C LEU A 248 14.58 -6.79 -2.06
N ASN A 249 15.40 -6.06 -1.30
CA ASN A 249 16.28 -6.64 -0.29
C ASN A 249 15.55 -6.87 1.03
N MET A 250 14.38 -6.25 1.21
CA MET A 250 13.65 -6.20 2.47
C MET A 250 14.50 -5.62 3.60
N GLU A 251 15.26 -4.56 3.29
CA GLU A 251 16.14 -3.86 4.22
C GLU A 251 15.50 -2.56 4.67
N LEU A 252 15.54 -2.32 5.98
CA LEU A 252 15.04 -1.10 6.60
C LEU A 252 16.19 -0.12 6.82
N SER A 253 15.90 1.15 6.58
CA SER A 253 16.79 2.26 6.94
C SER A 253 15.97 3.47 7.35
N VAL A 254 16.64 4.46 7.93
CA VAL A 254 16.01 5.69 8.40
C VAL A 254 16.77 6.87 7.82
N ILE A 255 16.02 7.80 7.23
CA ILE A 255 16.53 9.09 6.78
C ILE A 255 16.08 10.13 7.81
N ASN A 256 17.01 10.86 8.40
CA ASN A 256 16.65 12.01 9.24
C ASN A 256 15.98 13.05 8.35
N TYR A 257 15.00 13.78 8.82
CA TYR A 257 14.26 14.77 8.05
C TYR A 257 14.10 16.04 8.88
N ALA A 258 14.72 17.14 8.42
CA ALA A 258 14.86 18.34 9.25
C ALA A 258 13.60 19.21 9.36
N HIS A 259 12.54 18.92 8.59
CA HIS A 259 11.27 19.61 8.72
C HIS A 259 10.39 18.76 9.60
N ARG A 260 9.91 19.33 10.72
CA ARG A 260 8.84 18.69 11.47
C ARG A 260 7.59 18.79 10.61
N VAL A 261 7.12 17.64 10.17
CA VAL A 261 5.77 17.54 9.63
C VAL A 261 4.83 17.90 10.78
N GLU A 262 4.14 19.04 10.70
CA GLU A 262 3.17 19.44 11.73
C GLU A 262 2.05 18.39 11.80
N ASP A 263 1.51 18.18 13.01
CA ASP A 263 0.75 17.01 13.46
C ASP A 263 -0.55 16.67 12.68
N SER A 264 -0.84 17.34 11.57
CA SER A 264 -2.03 17.15 10.75
C SER A 264 -1.77 16.96 9.24
N PHE A 265 -0.57 17.24 8.73
CA PHE A 265 -0.30 17.23 7.28
C PHE A 265 0.76 16.21 6.90
N ARG A 266 0.37 14.98 6.55
CA ARG A 266 1.32 13.96 6.05
C ARG A 266 2.16 14.51 4.89
N ALA A 267 3.48 14.47 4.99
CA ALA A 267 4.35 14.74 3.86
C ALA A 267 4.30 13.58 2.86
N CYS A 268 4.33 13.88 1.57
CA CYS A 268 4.34 12.86 0.51
C CYS A 268 5.72 12.72 -0.10
N ILE A 269 6.15 11.49 -0.36
CA ILE A 269 7.46 11.23 -0.98
C ILE A 269 7.26 10.80 -2.43
N ALA A 270 7.94 11.50 -3.32
CA ALA A 270 7.96 11.22 -4.75
C ALA A 270 9.40 11.31 -5.30
N VAL A 271 9.62 10.79 -6.50
CA VAL A 271 10.91 10.86 -7.21
C VAL A 271 10.62 11.50 -8.55
N ASP A 272 11.48 12.43 -8.93
CA ASP A 272 11.54 12.92 -10.30
C ASP A 272 12.14 11.82 -11.18
N ARG A 273 11.31 11.10 -11.92
CA ARG A 273 11.72 9.96 -12.78
C ARG A 273 12.68 10.35 -13.90
N GLU A 274 12.79 11.63 -14.22
CA GLU A 274 13.64 12.16 -15.28
C GLU A 274 14.57 13.28 -14.78
N GLY A 275 14.58 13.54 -13.47
CA GLY A 275 15.47 14.48 -12.79
C GLY A 275 16.83 13.86 -12.49
N THR A 276 17.61 14.52 -11.62
CA THR A 276 18.91 13.98 -11.19
C THR A 276 18.70 12.62 -10.52
N PRO A 277 19.27 11.53 -11.08
CA PRO A 277 19.14 10.20 -10.50
C PRO A 277 19.61 10.18 -9.04
N GLY A 278 18.88 9.47 -8.18
CA GLY A 278 19.21 9.38 -6.76
C GLY A 278 18.72 10.56 -5.92
N MET A 279 17.70 11.30 -6.36
CA MET A 279 17.06 12.35 -5.55
C MET A 279 15.62 12.00 -5.18
N LEU A 280 15.28 12.19 -3.91
CA LEU A 280 13.94 12.12 -3.35
C LEU A 280 13.37 13.53 -3.25
N THR A 281 12.08 13.68 -3.54
CA THR A 281 11.34 14.92 -3.34
C THR A 281 10.28 14.68 -2.27
N VAL A 282 10.38 15.44 -1.19
CA VAL A 282 9.37 15.49 -0.13
C VAL A 282 8.47 16.67 -0.40
N GLY A 283 7.18 16.40 -0.55
CA GLY A 283 6.12 17.36 -0.79
C GLY A 283 5.33 17.64 0.47
N GLU A 284 5.25 18.92 0.86
CA GLU A 284 4.56 19.38 2.06
C GLU A 284 3.58 20.49 1.71
N TYR A 285 2.34 20.37 2.19
CA TYR A 285 1.42 21.50 2.17
C TYR A 285 1.72 22.41 3.37
N LEU A 286 1.94 23.70 3.11
CA LEU A 286 2.28 24.70 4.13
C LEU A 286 1.08 25.56 4.55
N GLY A 287 -0.13 25.22 4.10
CA GLY A 287 -1.27 26.13 4.18
C GLY A 287 -1.18 27.26 3.15
N ASN A 288 -2.21 28.10 3.11
CA ASN A 288 -2.27 29.29 2.25
C ASN A 288 -1.96 29.00 0.77
N ARG A 289 -2.37 27.81 0.28
CA ARG A 289 -2.11 27.32 -1.09
C ARG A 289 -0.63 27.19 -1.43
N GLN A 290 0.26 27.13 -0.46
CA GLN A 290 1.69 26.94 -0.70
C GLN A 290 2.05 25.48 -0.51
N PHE A 291 2.73 24.93 -1.51
CA PHE A 291 3.23 23.56 -1.48
C PHE A 291 4.74 23.58 -1.65
N ARG A 292 5.48 23.04 -0.67
CA ARG A 292 6.94 22.97 -0.67
C ARG A 292 7.39 21.64 -1.23
N PHE A 293 8.37 21.69 -2.12
CA PHE A 293 9.19 20.55 -2.51
C PHE A 293 10.58 20.70 -1.93
N SER A 294 10.96 19.76 -1.07
CA SER A 294 12.32 19.64 -0.54
C SER A 294 13.02 18.46 -1.20
N ARG A 295 14.17 18.71 -1.84
CA ARG A 295 14.93 17.65 -2.51
C ARG A 295 16.07 17.13 -1.66
N ILE A 296 16.11 15.81 -1.48
CA ILE A 296 17.07 15.10 -0.63
C ILE A 296 17.84 14.10 -1.49
N ALA A 297 19.17 14.09 -1.37
CA ALA A 297 19.98 13.03 -1.99
C ALA A 297 19.72 11.68 -1.30
N LYS A 298 19.50 10.62 -2.08
CA LYS A 298 19.40 9.23 -1.63
C LYS A 298 20.80 8.82 -1.17
N GLN A 299 21.06 8.85 0.14
CA GLN A 299 22.38 8.53 0.70
C GLN A 299 22.76 7.10 0.29
N SER A 300 23.85 6.94 -0.46
CA SER A 300 24.49 5.65 -0.66
C SER A 300 25.35 5.37 0.57
N GLY A 301 25.07 4.28 1.28
CA GLY A 301 25.73 3.95 2.54
C GLY A 301 27.25 4.06 2.47
N HIS A 302 27.80 5.02 3.20
CA HIS A 302 29.06 4.94 3.93
C HIS A 302 29.03 6.03 5.00
N GLU A 303 29.45 5.65 6.20
CA GLU A 303 29.49 6.49 7.39
C GLU A 303 30.34 7.75 7.16
N HIS A 304 29.97 8.83 7.87
CA HIS A 304 30.71 10.08 8.06
C HIS A 304 30.49 11.30 7.14
N GLU A 305 29.33 11.43 6.48
CA GLU A 305 28.92 12.73 5.91
C GLU A 305 27.55 13.18 6.44
N SER A 306 27.38 14.51 6.58
CA SER A 306 26.30 15.12 7.36
C SER A 306 24.90 14.69 6.88
N PRO A 307 23.98 14.36 7.80
CA PRO A 307 22.66 13.87 7.45
C PRO A 307 21.83 15.04 6.89
N ASN A 308 21.42 14.94 5.63
CA ASN A 308 20.60 15.91 4.87
C ASN A 308 21.33 17.10 4.26
N GLU A 309 22.22 16.86 3.29
CA GLU A 309 22.50 17.89 2.30
C GLU A 309 21.26 18.10 1.42
N ARG A 310 20.38 19.01 1.86
CA ARG A 310 19.25 19.51 1.07
C ARG A 310 19.84 20.28 -0.12
N LEU A 311 19.64 19.74 -1.31
CA LEU A 311 20.24 20.32 -2.52
C LEU A 311 19.43 21.51 -3.03
N SER A 312 18.12 21.54 -2.80
CA SER A 312 17.24 22.65 -3.17
C SER A 312 15.85 22.53 -2.53
N GLU A 313 15.23 23.69 -2.28
CA GLU A 313 13.82 23.80 -1.95
C GLU A 313 13.13 24.70 -2.97
N SER A 314 11.91 24.35 -3.34
CA SER A 314 11.05 25.19 -4.16
C SER A 314 9.64 25.20 -3.60
N ILE A 315 9.02 26.37 -3.57
CA ILE A 315 7.62 26.53 -3.17
C ILE A 315 6.82 26.84 -4.42
N ILE A 316 5.78 26.04 -4.66
CA ILE A 316 4.77 26.33 -5.67
C ILE A 316 3.53 26.89 -4.99
N ARG A 317 2.77 27.69 -5.74
CA ARG A 317 1.43 28.12 -5.32
C ARG A 317 0.40 27.31 -6.09
N LEU A 318 -0.45 26.61 -5.35
CA LEU A 318 -1.61 25.92 -5.90
C LEU A 318 -2.62 26.96 -6.39
N PRO A 319 -3.44 26.64 -7.41
CA PRO A 319 -4.43 27.58 -7.92
C PRO A 319 -5.43 28.02 -6.85
N SER A 320 -5.96 29.23 -7.04
CA SER A 320 -6.93 29.87 -6.15
C SER A 320 -8.33 29.33 -6.44
N TYR A 321 -8.68 28.21 -5.84
CA TYR A 321 -10.04 27.66 -5.87
C TYR A 321 -10.84 27.90 -4.58
N HIS A 322 -10.34 28.75 -3.67
CA HIS A 322 -10.89 28.89 -2.31
C HIS A 322 -10.99 27.54 -1.59
N ASN A 323 -9.96 26.70 -1.73
CA ASN A 323 -9.91 25.38 -1.14
C ASN A 323 -8.70 25.27 -0.20
N GLU A 324 -8.90 24.65 0.96
CA GLU A 324 -7.85 24.10 1.80
C GLU A 324 -7.45 22.71 1.27
N TYR A 325 -6.15 22.50 1.04
CA TYR A 325 -5.67 21.26 0.44
C TYR A 325 -5.09 20.30 1.47
N PHE A 326 -5.33 18.99 1.29
CA PHE A 326 -4.76 17.93 2.12
C PHE A 326 -4.11 16.87 1.25
N THR A 327 -2.96 16.39 1.68
CA THR A 327 -2.19 15.32 1.03
C THR A 327 -2.81 13.95 1.29
N LEU A 328 -2.96 13.17 0.21
CA LEU A 328 -3.52 11.81 0.27
C LEU A 328 -2.47 10.72 0.04
N GLY A 329 -1.34 11.08 -0.58
CA GLY A 329 -0.24 10.16 -0.89
C GLY A 329 0.42 10.47 -2.24
N ALA A 330 1.44 9.69 -2.59
CA ALA A 330 2.16 9.81 -3.85
C ALA A 330 2.31 8.48 -4.57
N ALA A 331 2.21 8.51 -5.90
CA ALA A 331 2.44 7.35 -6.75
C ALA A 331 2.87 7.77 -8.16
N GLU A 332 3.80 7.01 -8.73
CA GLU A 332 4.22 7.11 -10.14
C GLU A 332 4.68 8.52 -10.62
N GLY A 333 5.10 9.39 -9.70
CA GLY A 333 5.54 10.77 -9.99
C GLY A 333 4.50 11.86 -9.71
N PHE A 334 3.35 11.49 -9.15
CA PHE A 334 2.28 12.41 -8.76
C PHE A 334 2.10 12.43 -7.25
N ILE A 335 1.73 13.59 -6.72
CA ILE A 335 1.15 13.74 -5.38
C ILE A 335 -0.35 13.94 -5.55
N PHE A 336 -1.15 13.23 -4.77
CA PHE A 336 -2.60 13.34 -4.78
C PHE A 336 -3.07 14.20 -3.62
N LEU A 337 -4.01 15.09 -3.92
CA LEU A 337 -4.51 16.09 -2.99
C LEU A 337 -6.05 16.03 -2.99
N ARG A 338 -6.67 16.27 -1.85
CA ARG A 338 -8.08 16.70 -1.79
C ARG A 338 -8.12 18.20 -1.53
N GLY A 339 -9.04 18.91 -2.15
CA GLY A 339 -9.36 20.30 -1.85
C GLY A 339 -10.73 20.36 -1.20
N ILE A 340 -10.79 20.87 0.03
CA ILE A 340 -12.03 21.16 0.74
C ILE A 340 -12.27 22.67 0.62
N PRO A 341 -13.45 23.12 0.17
CA PRO A 341 -13.77 24.55 0.14
C PRO A 341 -13.52 25.22 1.50
N GLU A 342 -12.80 26.35 1.49
CA GLU A 342 -12.63 27.24 2.63
C GLU A 342 -14.00 27.83 2.98
N ASP A 343 -14.39 27.78 4.25
CA ASP A 343 -15.63 28.41 4.73
C ASP A 343 -15.61 29.90 4.36
N VAL A 344 -16.55 30.32 3.52
CA VAL A 344 -16.73 31.75 3.22
C VAL A 344 -17.48 32.36 4.39
N GLU A 345 -16.77 32.89 5.38
CA GLU A 345 -17.38 33.75 6.40
C GLU A 345 -17.94 35.00 5.72
N PHE A 346 -19.26 35.06 5.52
CA PHE A 346 -19.93 36.31 5.17
C PHE A 346 -20.22 37.11 6.45
N GLU A 347 -19.57 38.27 6.58
CA GLU A 347 -20.08 39.36 7.42
C GLU A 347 -21.37 39.91 6.77
N ASP A 348 -22.54 39.47 7.23
CA ASP A 348 -23.52 40.34 7.92
C ASP A 348 -24.97 39.83 7.81
N SER A 349 -25.61 39.86 8.98
CA SER A 349 -27.03 40.19 9.19
C SER A 349 -28.13 39.17 8.83
N LEU A 350 -28.62 38.53 9.90
CA LEU A 350 -30.05 38.20 10.11
C LEU A 350 -30.72 37.23 9.11
N SER A 351 -30.15 36.03 8.94
CA SER A 351 -31.00 34.85 8.72
C SER A 351 -30.42 33.64 9.45
N GLN A 352 -31.17 33.21 10.46
CA GLN A 352 -31.18 31.82 10.91
C GLN A 352 -31.63 31.01 9.68
N ASP A 353 -30.84 30.02 9.24
CA ASP A 353 -31.12 29.07 8.14
C ASP A 353 -30.34 29.22 6.81
N LEU A 354 -29.02 29.42 6.84
CA LEU A 354 -28.16 29.09 5.68
C LEU A 354 -26.90 28.33 6.13
N TYR A 355 -27.06 27.03 6.43
CA TYR A 355 -25.95 26.09 6.37
C TYR A 355 -25.50 26.04 4.91
N MET A 356 -24.28 26.47 4.57
CA MET A 356 -23.75 26.23 3.24
C MET A 356 -23.49 24.73 3.10
N GLU A 357 -24.41 24.03 2.42
CA GLU A 357 -24.20 22.70 1.86
C GLU A 357 -23.13 22.81 0.76
N PHE A 358 -21.87 22.57 1.09
CA PHE A 358 -20.96 22.14 0.04
C PHE A 358 -21.44 20.76 -0.41
N GLU A 359 -21.68 20.58 -1.71
CA GLU A 359 -22.16 19.29 -2.24
C GLU A 359 -20.98 18.38 -2.61
N GLU A 360 -19.82 18.94 -2.98
CA GLU A 360 -18.70 18.19 -3.55
C GLU A 360 -17.32 18.55 -2.96
N VAL A 361 -16.44 17.55 -2.87
CA VAL A 361 -14.99 17.63 -2.61
C VAL A 361 -14.24 17.36 -3.91
N ASP A 362 -13.29 18.23 -4.22
CA ASP A 362 -12.42 18.04 -5.38
C ASP A 362 -11.19 17.23 -5.03
N TYR A 363 -10.81 16.34 -5.95
CA TYR A 363 -9.58 15.58 -5.90
C TYR A 363 -8.65 15.99 -7.03
N TYR A 364 -7.37 16.16 -6.73
CA TYR A 364 -6.37 16.69 -7.62
C TYR A 364 -5.13 15.80 -7.68
N SER A 365 -4.40 15.91 -8.78
CA SER A 365 -3.06 15.34 -8.95
C SER A 365 -2.07 16.45 -9.27
N LEU A 366 -0.95 16.45 -8.57
CA LEU A 366 0.16 17.36 -8.74
C LEU A 366 1.37 16.61 -9.30
N ASN A 367 1.76 16.92 -10.53
CA ASN A 367 2.94 16.33 -11.14
C ASN A 367 4.19 16.95 -10.53
N VAL A 368 5.02 16.13 -9.89
CA VAL A 368 6.20 16.61 -9.13
C VAL A 368 7.27 17.20 -10.03
N LYS A 369 7.32 16.78 -11.30
CA LYS A 369 8.30 17.27 -12.27
C LYS A 369 7.86 18.58 -12.91
N THR A 370 6.63 18.62 -13.42
CA THR A 370 6.14 19.77 -14.20
C THR A 370 5.48 20.83 -13.33
N ALA A 371 5.20 20.51 -12.05
CA ALA A 371 4.34 21.28 -11.16
C ALA A 371 2.93 21.52 -11.74
N GLU A 372 2.52 20.70 -12.72
CA GLU A 372 1.16 20.75 -13.26
C GLU A 372 0.19 20.23 -12.21
N PHE A 373 -0.82 21.05 -11.92
CA PHE A 373 -1.89 20.78 -10.99
C PHE A 373 -3.17 20.54 -11.79
N GLU A 374 -3.67 19.30 -11.75
CA GLU A 374 -4.83 18.88 -12.54
C GLU A 374 -5.93 18.33 -11.63
N MET A 375 -7.18 18.71 -11.92
CA MET A 375 -8.35 18.10 -11.31
C MET A 375 -8.50 16.66 -11.83
N VAL A 376 -8.68 15.73 -10.89
CA VAL A 376 -8.91 14.31 -11.18
C VAL A 376 -10.40 14.03 -11.27
N CYS A 377 -11.15 14.35 -10.22
CA CYS A 377 -12.59 14.15 -10.15
C CYS A 377 -13.17 14.97 -8.97
N ALA A 378 -14.47 15.22 -9.01
CA ALA A 378 -15.25 15.67 -7.85
C ALA A 378 -16.01 14.48 -7.27
N MET A 379 -16.18 14.45 -5.95
CA MET A 379 -16.98 13.45 -5.22
C MET A 379 -17.92 14.18 -4.26
N ASP A 380 -19.06 13.60 -3.93
CA ASP A 380 -19.96 14.19 -2.93
C ASP A 380 -19.26 14.37 -1.56
N MET A 381 -19.66 15.35 -0.75
CA MET A 381 -19.03 15.63 0.55
C MET A 381 -19.03 14.45 1.53
N ASP A 382 -20.05 13.58 1.47
CA ASP A 382 -20.11 12.36 2.28
C ASP A 382 -19.02 11.33 1.89
N LYS A 383 -18.33 11.55 0.77
CA LYS A 383 -17.18 10.79 0.26
C LYS A 383 -15.85 11.52 0.45
N CYS A 384 -15.74 12.35 1.49
CA CYS A 384 -14.49 12.99 1.88
C CYS A 384 -13.49 11.98 2.48
N TYR A 385 -12.76 11.27 1.62
CA TYR A 385 -11.76 10.28 2.03
C TYR A 385 -10.45 10.91 2.51
N TYR A 386 -9.88 10.34 3.57
CA TYR A 386 -8.56 10.69 4.11
C TYR A 386 -7.43 9.84 3.51
N SER A 387 -7.78 8.77 2.78
CA SER A 387 -6.86 7.92 2.04
C SER A 387 -7.53 7.45 0.76
N VAL A 388 -6.78 7.40 -0.33
CA VAL A 388 -7.23 6.92 -1.64
C VAL A 388 -6.14 6.04 -2.24
N CYS A 389 -6.51 5.13 -3.15
CA CYS A 389 -5.57 4.28 -3.87
C CYS A 389 -5.48 4.72 -5.34
N PRO A 390 -4.46 5.50 -5.73
CA PRO A 390 -4.23 5.84 -7.13
C PRO A 390 -4.07 4.60 -8.02
N TYR A 391 -4.93 4.44 -9.02
CA TYR A 391 -4.93 3.28 -9.88
C TYR A 391 -4.26 3.58 -11.23
N PHE A 392 -3.14 2.90 -11.47
CA PHE A 392 -2.37 2.98 -12.71
C PHE A 392 -2.45 1.68 -13.49
N ARG A 393 -2.71 1.78 -14.81
CA ARG A 393 -2.70 0.59 -15.68
C ARG A 393 -2.49 0.95 -17.14
N PHE A 394 -1.66 0.16 -17.83
CA PHE A 394 -1.71 0.15 -19.29
C PHE A 394 -3.00 -0.50 -19.78
N SER A 395 -3.58 0.05 -20.84
CA SER A 395 -4.62 -0.67 -21.59
C SER A 395 -4.07 -2.04 -22.01
N PRO A 396 -4.82 -3.14 -21.84
CA PRO A 396 -4.42 -4.42 -22.43
C PRO A 396 -4.14 -4.17 -23.92
N PRO A 397 -3.04 -4.70 -24.49
CA PRO A 397 -2.86 -4.62 -25.93
C PRO A 397 -4.13 -5.18 -26.55
N SER A 398 -4.78 -4.37 -27.38
CA SER A 398 -5.94 -4.81 -28.14
C SER A 398 -5.52 -6.11 -28.81
N ALA A 399 -6.22 -7.20 -28.51
CA ALA A 399 -6.13 -8.39 -29.33
C ALA A 399 -6.47 -7.89 -30.73
N LYS A 400 -5.46 -7.79 -31.60
CA LYS A 400 -5.69 -7.52 -33.01
C LYS A 400 -6.75 -8.54 -33.41
N LYS A 401 -7.89 -8.07 -33.92
CA LYS A 401 -8.83 -8.98 -34.59
C LYS A 401 -7.97 -9.73 -35.62
N CYS A 402 -7.81 -11.03 -35.44
CA CYS A 402 -7.39 -11.88 -36.53
C CYS A 402 -8.46 -11.67 -37.60
N VAL A 403 -8.10 -10.92 -38.64
CA VAL A 403 -8.87 -10.84 -39.88
C VAL A 403 -8.67 -12.15 -40.62
#